data_AF-A0A6G2JGJ4-F1
#
_entry.id   AF-A0A6G2JGJ4-F1
#
_cell.length_a   1.000
_cell.length_b   1.000
_cell.length_c   1.000
_cell.angle_alpha   90.00
_cell.angle_beta   90.00
_cell.angle_gamma   90.00
#
_symmetry.space_group_name_H-M   'P 1'
#
loop_
_entity.id
_entity.type
_entity.pdbx_description
1 polymer ?
#
loop_
_entity_poly.entity_id
_entity_poly.type
_entity_poly.pdbx_seq_one_letter_code
_entity_poly.pdbx_strand_id
1 'polypeptide(L)'
;MRQLDRSQELALGCAWAAGAAPAAAVMVDIDSTLCEVHSGAKHGAAYGHGGRLGYHPLVAVRDDTGEIVHARMRKGSSQRGNVDFAVETLCRVRRLEKA
;
A
#
# COMPACT_ATOMS: atom_id res chain seq x y z
N MET A 1 -9.86 11.55 -2.73
CA MET A 1 -9.53 10.15 -2.43
C MET A 1 -9.55 9.38 -3.74
N ARG A 2 -8.54 8.55 -4.03
CA ARG A 2 -8.50 7.76 -5.28
C ARG A 2 -9.50 6.59 -5.17
N GLN A 3 -10.12 6.18 -6.27
CA GLN A 3 -11.21 5.18 -6.23
C GLN A 3 -10.76 3.82 -5.67
N LEU A 4 -9.57 3.34 -6.06
CA LEU A 4 -9.01 2.08 -5.57
C LEU A 4 -8.64 2.12 -4.08
N ASP A 5 -8.10 3.26 -3.61
CA ASP A 5 -7.82 3.44 -2.19
C ASP A 5 -9.12 3.29 -1.40
N ARG A 6 -10.19 3.97 -1.84
CA ARG A 6 -11.49 3.90 -1.17
C ARG A 6 -12.08 2.50 -1.18
N SER A 7 -12.03 1.79 -2.31
CA SER A 7 -12.56 0.41 -2.38
C SER A 7 -11.82 -0.53 -1.44
N GLN A 8 -10.49 -0.40 -1.35
CA GLN A 8 -9.68 -1.23 -0.46
C GLN A 8 -9.98 -0.92 1.01
N GLU A 9 -10.15 0.36 1.37
CA GLU A 9 -10.52 0.77 2.75
C GLU A 9 -11.89 0.20 3.16
N LEU A 10 -12.86 0.22 2.26
CA LEU A 10 -14.18 -0.38 2.51
C LEU A 10 -14.10 -1.90 2.69
N ALA A 11 -13.35 -2.59 1.82
CA ALA A 11 -13.17 -4.04 1.92
C ALA A 11 -12.50 -4.44 3.25
N LEU A 12 -11.45 -3.72 3.65
CA LEU A 12 -10.78 -3.91 4.94
C LEU A 12 -11.74 -3.65 6.12
N GLY A 13 -12.51 -2.57 6.06
CA GLY A 13 -13.50 -2.25 7.10
C GLY A 13 -14.54 -3.38 7.27
N CYS A 14 -15.05 -3.92 6.17
CA CYS A 14 -15.96 -5.07 6.22
C CYS A 14 -15.28 -6.32 6.82
N ALA A 15 -14.04 -6.61 6.45
CA ALA A 15 -13.31 -7.76 6.98
C ALA A 15 -13.05 -7.62 8.48
N TRP A 16 -12.67 -6.43 8.94
CA TRP A 16 -12.38 -6.15 10.35
C TRP A 16 -13.65 -6.23 11.20
N ALA A 17 -14.77 -5.67 10.71
CA ALA A 17 -16.08 -5.81 11.35
C ALA A 17 -16.57 -7.26 11.40
N ALA A 18 -16.15 -8.11 10.45
CA ALA A 18 -16.42 -9.54 10.44
C ALA A 18 -15.49 -10.38 11.34
N GLY A 19 -14.62 -9.74 12.13
CA GLY A 19 -13.75 -10.41 13.11
C GLY A 19 -12.29 -10.53 12.71
N ALA A 20 -11.86 -9.95 11.57
CA ALA A 20 -10.44 -9.88 11.21
C ALA A 20 -9.69 -8.73 11.89
N ALA A 21 -10.39 -7.91 12.69
CA ALA A 21 -9.81 -6.78 13.38
C ALA A 21 -8.67 -7.22 14.31
N PRO A 22 -7.62 -6.40 14.45
CA PRO A 22 -6.54 -6.66 15.39
C PRO A 22 -7.03 -6.62 16.84
N ALA A 23 -6.58 -7.58 17.65
CA ALA A 23 -6.91 -7.66 19.08
C ALA A 23 -5.97 -6.83 19.98
N ALA A 24 -4.86 -6.34 19.42
CA ALA A 24 -3.83 -5.60 20.12
C ALA A 24 -3.26 -4.50 19.20
N ALA A 25 -2.15 -3.88 19.62
CA ALA A 25 -1.45 -2.90 18.80
C ALA A 25 -1.13 -3.48 17.41
N VAL A 26 -1.39 -2.69 16.37
CA VAL A 26 -1.12 -3.05 14.98
C VAL A 26 0.29 -2.64 14.62
N MET A 27 1.09 -3.60 14.13
CA MET A 27 2.35 -3.32 13.48
C MET A 27 2.18 -3.44 11.97
N VAL A 28 2.70 -2.43 11.26
CA VAL A 28 2.59 -2.34 9.80
C VAL A 28 3.97 -2.15 9.23
N ASP A 29 4.38 -3.10 8.41
CA ASP A 29 5.57 -2.98 7.59
C ASP A 29 5.27 -2.12 6.36
N ILE A 30 6.17 -1.19 6.05
CA ILE A 30 6.02 -0.25 4.93
C ILE A 30 7.22 -0.42 4.01
N ASP A 31 6.94 -0.92 2.82
CA ASP A 31 7.97 -1.25 1.87
C ASP A 31 7.62 -0.82 0.45
N SER A 32 8.64 -0.83 -0.41
CA SER A 32 8.47 -0.69 -1.85
C SER A 32 9.02 -1.92 -2.55
N THR A 33 8.34 -2.37 -3.60
CA THR A 33 8.80 -3.50 -4.41
C THR A 33 8.89 -3.13 -5.89
N LEU A 34 9.61 -3.94 -6.66
CA LEU A 34 9.71 -3.82 -8.11
C LEU A 34 8.84 -4.90 -8.76
N CYS A 35 7.81 -4.48 -9.49
CA CYS A 35 7.05 -5.38 -10.35
C CYS A 35 7.50 -5.17 -11.79
N GLU A 36 8.31 -6.09 -12.33
CA GLU A 36 8.86 -5.94 -13.68
C GLU A 36 7.79 -5.92 -14.77
N VAL A 37 8.08 -5.15 -15.82
CA VAL A 37 7.26 -5.12 -17.03
C VAL A 37 8.13 -5.20 -18.27
N HIS A 38 7.58 -5.82 -19.32
CA HIS A 38 8.30 -6.02 -20.59
C HIS A 38 8.10 -4.88 -21.60
N SER A 39 7.38 -3.81 -21.24
CA SER A 39 7.15 -2.68 -22.14
C SER A 39 7.07 -1.36 -21.38
N GLY A 40 7.86 -0.38 -21.84
CA GLY A 40 7.83 0.99 -21.31
C GLY A 40 6.59 1.78 -21.73
N ALA A 41 5.78 1.25 -22.66
CA ALA A 41 4.50 1.84 -23.04
C ALA A 41 3.42 1.66 -21.96
N LYS A 42 3.64 0.78 -20.97
CA LYS A 42 2.72 0.61 -19.86
C LYS A 42 2.75 1.84 -18.95
N HIS A 43 1.58 2.46 -18.73
CA HIS A 43 1.48 3.67 -17.93
C HIS A 43 2.04 3.45 -16.52
N GLY A 44 2.98 4.30 -16.10
CA GLY A 44 3.62 4.21 -14.79
C GLY A 44 4.85 3.30 -14.73
N ALA A 45 5.19 2.59 -15.82
CA ALA A 45 6.46 1.87 -15.93
C ALA A 45 7.63 2.85 -15.95
N ALA A 46 8.65 2.55 -15.15
CA ALA A 46 9.86 3.36 -15.09
C ALA A 46 11.06 2.51 -14.66
N TYR A 47 12.26 2.95 -15.04
CA TYR A 47 13.49 2.35 -14.56
C TYR A 47 13.74 2.69 -13.09
N GLY A 48 14.12 1.68 -12.32
CA GLY A 48 14.59 1.82 -10.95
C GLY A 48 16.09 2.09 -10.84
N HIS A 49 16.58 2.28 -9.62
CA HIS A 49 18.02 2.34 -9.35
C HIS A 49 18.77 1.10 -9.85
N GLY A 50 18.15 -0.09 -9.77
CA GLY A 50 18.72 -1.34 -10.26
C GLY A 50 18.65 -1.54 -11.79
N GLY A 51 18.28 -0.53 -12.57
CA GLY A 51 18.24 -0.60 -14.05
C GLY A 51 17.13 -1.49 -14.63
N ARG A 52 16.29 -2.08 -13.78
CA ARG A 52 15.15 -2.91 -14.20
C ARG A 52 13.93 -2.04 -14.48
N LEU A 53 13.22 -2.35 -15.57
CA LEU A 53 11.99 -1.67 -15.97
C LEU A 53 10.80 -2.28 -15.22
N GLY A 54 10.05 -1.47 -14.49
CA GLY A 54 8.92 -1.98 -13.72
C GLY A 54 8.05 -0.90 -13.11
N TYR A 55 7.02 -1.36 -12.44
CA TYR A 55 6.27 -0.56 -11.47
C TYR A 55 6.98 -0.58 -10.12
N HIS A 56 6.79 0.50 -9.38
CA HIS A 56 7.41 0.71 -8.07
C HIS A 56 6.33 0.95 -7.02
N PRO A 57 5.42 0.00 -6.76
CA PRO A 57 4.38 0.19 -5.76
C PRO A 57 4.98 0.36 -4.36
N LEU A 58 4.34 1.21 -3.57
CA LEU A 58 4.43 1.22 -2.12
C LEU A 58 3.36 0.29 -1.57
N VAL A 59 3.72 -0.52 -0.59
CA VAL A 59 2.82 -1.49 0.05
C VAL A 59 3.00 -1.37 1.56
N ALA A 60 1.88 -1.42 2.27
CA ALA A 60 1.82 -1.47 3.72
C ALA A 60 1.13 -2.77 4.14
N VAL A 61 1.83 -3.60 4.90
CA VAL A 61 1.42 -4.97 5.24
C VAL A 61 1.34 -5.10 6.75
N ARG A 62 0.23 -5.62 7.25
CA ARG A 62 0.08 -5.97 8.67
C ARG A 62 0.92 -7.21 8.97
N ASP A 63 1.74 -7.15 10.01
CA ASP A 63 2.79 -8.14 10.27
C ASP A 63 2.26 -9.53 10.69
N ASP A 64 1.17 -9.58 11.45
CA ASP A 64 0.62 -10.82 12.02
C ASP A 64 -0.18 -11.67 11.02
N THR A 65 -0.93 -11.05 10.10
CA THR A 65 -1.79 -11.73 9.12
C THR A 65 -1.25 -11.67 7.70
N GLY A 66 -0.31 -10.76 7.42
CA GLY A 66 0.12 -10.46 6.06
C GLY A 66 -0.90 -9.67 5.23
N GLU A 67 -1.95 -9.13 5.87
CA GLU A 67 -2.99 -8.34 5.19
C GLU A 67 -2.42 -7.02 4.63
N ILE A 68 -2.70 -6.72 3.36
CA ILE A 68 -2.30 -5.44 2.75
C ILE A 68 -3.31 -4.35 3.14
N VAL A 69 -2.92 -3.49 4.06
CA VAL A 69 -3.78 -2.40 4.59
C VAL A 69 -3.76 -1.14 3.71
N HIS A 70 -2.67 -0.91 2.96
CA HIS A 70 -2.60 0.15 1.95
C HIS A 70 -1.64 -0.23 0.83
N ALA A 71 -1.99 0.07 -0.42
CA ALA A 71 -1.08 -0.03 -1.55
C ALA A 71 -1.22 1.21 -2.44
N ARG A 72 -0.12 1.63 -3.06
CA ARG A 72 -0.10 2.80 -3.95
C ARG A 72 0.91 2.63 -5.07
N MET A 73 0.45 2.85 -6.29
CA MET A 73 1.37 3.02 -7.42
C MET A 73 2.13 4.34 -7.29
N ARG A 74 3.46 4.26 -7.18
CA ARG A 74 4.37 5.41 -7.22
C ARG A 74 5.01 5.52 -8.60
N LYS A 75 5.20 6.75 -9.07
CA LYS A 75 5.92 7.01 -10.32
C LYS A 75 7.42 6.82 -10.11
N GLY A 76 7.94 5.69 -10.58
CA GLY A 76 9.37 5.36 -10.49
C GLY A 76 9.87 5.07 -9.07
N SER A 77 11.20 4.94 -8.95
CA SER A 77 11.88 4.48 -7.73
C SER A 77 12.26 5.61 -6.74
N SER A 78 11.86 6.86 -7.01
CA SER A 78 12.23 8.00 -6.14
C SER A 78 11.51 7.96 -4.79
N GLN A 79 12.10 8.55 -3.75
CA GLN A 79 11.51 8.66 -2.41
C GLN A 79 10.26 9.57 -2.31
N ARG A 80 9.83 10.16 -3.44
CA ARG A 80 8.67 11.06 -3.48
C ARG A 80 7.39 10.32 -3.11
N GLY A 81 6.66 10.88 -2.15
CA GLY A 81 5.37 10.36 -1.70
C GLY A 81 5.47 9.27 -0.62
N ASN A 82 6.67 8.91 -0.15
CA ASN A 82 6.81 7.92 0.93
C ASN A 82 6.24 8.43 2.25
N VAL A 83 6.52 9.70 2.61
CA VAL A 83 6.00 10.30 3.84
C VAL A 83 4.47 10.37 3.79
N ASP A 84 3.91 10.86 2.68
CA ASP A 84 2.47 10.91 2.48
C ASP A 84 1.86 9.50 2.56
N PHE A 85 2.48 8.50 1.92
CA PHE A 85 2.03 7.12 2.00
C PHE A 85 2.03 6.60 3.45
N ALA A 86 3.09 6.84 4.22
CA ALA A 86 3.15 6.42 5.61
C ALA A 86 2.09 7.10 6.48
N VAL A 87 1.92 8.42 6.34
CA VAL A 87 0.89 9.18 7.08
C VAL A 87 -0.51 8.71 6.70
N GLU A 88 -0.78 8.49 5.41
CA GLU A 88 -2.08 8.01 4.93
C GLU A 88 -2.37 6.58 5.40
N THR A 89 -1.37 5.68 5.42
CA THR A 89 -1.46 4.35 6.01
C THR A 89 -1.84 4.42 7.49
N LEU A 90 -1.13 5.22 8.29
CA LEU A 90 -1.42 5.38 9.72
C LEU A 90 -2.82 5.93 9.97
N CYS A 91 -3.22 6.96 9.21
CA CYS A 91 -4.55 7.54 9.30
C CYS A 91 -5.64 6.52 8.93
N ARG A 92 -5.40 5.68 7.91
CA ARG A 92 -6.33 4.62 7.49
C ARG A 92 -6.47 3.56 8.57
N VAL A 93 -5.37 3.00 9.07
CA VAL A 93 -5.38 1.97 10.11
C VAL A 93 -6.16 2.46 11.34
N ARG A 94 -5.86 3.68 11.82
CA ARG A 94 -6.59 4.30 12.93
C ARG A 94 -8.08 4.52 12.70
N ARG A 95 -8.52 4.70 11.45
CA ARG A 95 -9.95 4.80 11.12
C ARG A 95 -10.61 3.44 11.18
N LEU A 96 -9.95 2.40 10.68
CA LEU A 96 -10.46 1.03 10.65
C LEU A 96 -10.48 0.39 12.03
N GLU A 97 -9.52 0.71 12.91
CA GLU A 97 -9.52 0.25 14.32
C GLU A 97 -10.74 0.75 15.12
N LYS A 98 -11.37 1.85 14.69
CA LYS A 98 -12.51 2.46 15.36
C LYS A 98 -13.87 2.08 14.75
N ALA A 99 -13.87 1.36 13.63
CA ALA A 99 -15.05 0.99 12.86
C ALA A 99 -15.59 -0.37 13.33
#